data_AF-A0A382MNY2-F1
#
_entry.id   AF-A0A382MNY2-F1
#
_cell.length_a   1.000
_cell.length_b   1.000
_cell.length_c   1.000
_cell.angle_alpha   90.00
_cell.angle_beta   90.00
_cell.angle_gamma   90.00
#
_symmetry.space_group_name_H-M   'P 1'
#
loop_
_entity.id
_entity.type
_entity.pdbx_description
1 polymer ?
#
loop_
_entity_poly.entity_id
_entity_poly.type
_entity_poly.pdbx_seq_one_letter_code
_entity_poly.pdbx_strand_id
1 'polypeptide(L)'
;MTDRMKPILGVIAVNLGIWYALMFSAGDWLMQLGFAGDGSLDVLGPITIPVYVVLLTLFYDTVIQITGASAMTVAMVLGVSEIMATEVLFVMVAGTVFTTALITAGLNLLFWWASGTVYGKLSE
;
A
#
# COMPACT_ATOMS: atom_id res chain seq x y z
N MET A 1 -1.43 24.13 2.08
CA MET A 1 -0.59 22.91 2.29
C MET A 1 -0.68 22.41 3.73
N THR A 2 -0.75 23.28 4.73
CA THR A 2 -0.74 22.91 6.16
C THR A 2 -1.89 21.99 6.58
N ASP A 3 -3.11 22.23 6.08
CA ASP A 3 -4.30 21.44 6.45
C ASP A 3 -4.25 19.98 5.97
N ARG A 4 -3.41 19.70 4.98
CA ARG A 4 -3.28 18.37 4.36
C ARG A 4 -2.03 17.62 4.80
N MET A 5 -1.15 18.30 5.54
CA MET A 5 0.03 17.68 6.13
C MET A 5 -0.36 16.61 7.16
N LYS A 6 -1.38 16.91 7.98
CA LYS A 6 -1.90 15.99 9.00
C LYS A 6 -2.39 14.66 8.39
N PRO A 7 -3.30 14.63 7.40
CA PRO A 7 -3.73 13.38 6.79
C PRO A 7 -2.60 12.65 6.03
N ILE A 8 -1.72 13.37 5.31
CA ILE A 8 -0.56 12.76 4.63
C ILE A 8 0.36 12.04 5.62
N LEU A 9 0.76 12.71 6.70
CA LEU A 9 1.63 12.11 7.72
C LEU A 9 0.96 10.93 8.43
N GLY A 10 -0.36 11.01 8.65
CA GLY A 10 -1.12 9.90 9.21
C GLY A 10 -1.12 8.66 8.32
N VAL A 11 -1.30 8.83 7.01
CA VAL A 11 -1.23 7.71 6.04
C VAL A 11 0.17 7.10 6.02
N ILE A 12 1.22 7.92 6.02
CA ILE A 12 2.60 7.41 6.10
C ILE A 12 2.80 6.59 7.38
N ALA A 13 2.40 7.14 8.52
CA ALA A 13 2.58 6.49 9.82
C ALA A 13 1.80 5.17 9.92
N VAL A 14 0.54 5.12 9.45
CA VAL A 14 -0.27 3.89 9.55
C VAL A 14 0.28 2.79 8.64
N ASN A 15 0.69 3.11 7.41
CA ASN A 15 1.22 2.11 6.49
C ASN A 15 2.58 1.58 6.95
N LEU A 16 3.46 2.45 7.45
CA LEU A 16 4.72 1.98 8.05
C LEU A 16 4.46 1.14 9.30
N GLY A 17 3.53 1.56 10.16
CA GLY A 17 3.14 0.81 11.34
C GLY A 17 2.64 -0.60 11.00
N ILE A 18 1.74 -0.72 10.02
CA ILE A 18 1.23 -2.01 9.53
C ILE A 18 2.38 -2.84 8.95
N TRP A 19 3.22 -2.26 8.08
CA TRP A 19 4.33 -2.97 7.44
C TRP A 19 5.31 -3.54 8.47
N TYR A 20 5.78 -2.71 9.40
CA TYR A 20 6.75 -3.16 10.42
C TYR A 20 6.12 -4.17 11.38
N ALA A 21 4.85 -4.01 11.75
CA ALA A 21 4.15 -4.97 12.59
C ALA A 21 3.99 -6.34 11.88
N LEU A 22 3.65 -6.34 10.60
CA LEU A 22 3.54 -7.56 9.78
C LEU A 22 4.91 -8.23 9.61
N MET A 23 5.96 -7.48 9.28
CA MET A 23 7.30 -8.05 9.13
C MET A 23 7.87 -8.57 10.45
N PHE A 24 7.58 -7.91 11.57
CA PHE A 24 7.99 -8.39 12.89
C PHE A 24 7.26 -9.67 13.29
N SER A 25 5.95 -9.75 13.03
CA SER A 25 5.11 -10.87 13.48
C SER A 25 5.12 -12.08 12.54
N ALA A 26 5.31 -11.86 11.23
CA ALA A 26 5.15 -12.88 10.21
C ALA A 26 6.14 -12.72 9.02
N GLY A 27 7.26 -12.02 9.21
CA GLY A 27 8.21 -11.68 8.14
C GLY A 27 8.68 -12.87 7.31
N ASP A 28 9.10 -13.96 7.94
CA ASP A 28 9.57 -15.16 7.22
C ASP A 28 8.49 -15.75 6.30
N TRP A 29 7.26 -15.79 6.78
CA TRP A 29 6.12 -16.28 6.00
C TRP A 29 5.76 -15.32 4.86
N LEU A 30 5.79 -14.01 5.12
CA LEU A 30 5.55 -12.99 4.09
C LEU A 30 6.62 -13.01 2.99
N MET A 31 7.89 -13.26 3.36
CA MET A 31 8.97 -13.44 2.38
C MET A 31 8.75 -14.68 1.50
N GLN A 32 8.30 -15.79 2.09
CA GLN A 32 7.97 -17.01 1.32
C GLN A 32 6.80 -16.80 0.35
N LEU A 33 5.87 -15.90 0.68
CA LEU A 33 4.77 -15.51 -0.19
C LEU A 33 5.17 -14.50 -1.28
N GLY A 34 6.41 -14.03 -1.29
CA GLY A 34 6.85 -12.98 -2.22
C GLY A 34 6.28 -11.60 -1.91
N PHE A 35 5.80 -11.37 -0.68
CA PHE A 35 5.29 -10.07 -0.24
C PHE A 35 6.43 -9.08 0.08
N ALA A 36 7.62 -9.60 0.37
CA ALA A 36 8.84 -8.82 0.33
C ALA A 36 9.33 -8.80 -1.12
N GLY A 37 9.63 -7.61 -1.65
CA GLY A 37 10.16 -7.45 -3.00
C GLY A 37 11.40 -8.31 -3.23
N ASP A 38 11.70 -8.63 -4.49
CA ASP A 38 12.82 -9.46 -4.94
C ASP A 38 14.22 -8.86 -4.66
N GLY A 39 14.31 -7.82 -3.83
CA GLY A 39 15.53 -7.08 -3.52
C GLY A 39 15.98 -6.13 -4.63
N SER A 40 15.34 -6.13 -5.82
CA SER A 40 15.73 -5.27 -6.95
C SER A 40 15.54 -3.78 -6.67
N LEU A 41 14.66 -3.45 -5.71
CA LEU A 41 14.38 -2.08 -5.27
C LEU A 41 15.18 -1.66 -4.03
N ASP A 42 16.06 -2.50 -3.49
CA ASP A 42 16.84 -2.19 -2.28
C ASP A 42 18.05 -1.26 -2.55
N VAL A 43 17.84 -0.26 -3.42
CA VAL A 43 18.84 0.74 -3.80
C VAL A 43 19.17 1.65 -2.61
N LEU A 44 18.23 1.81 -1.68
CA LEU A 44 18.35 2.70 -0.52
C LEU A 44 18.50 1.94 0.82
N GLY A 45 18.61 0.60 0.79
CA GLY A 45 18.76 -0.20 1.99
C GLY A 45 17.59 -0.02 2.98
N PRO A 46 17.88 0.21 4.28
CA PRO A 46 16.84 0.27 5.33
C PRO A 46 15.74 1.33 5.13
N ILE A 47 15.97 2.35 4.29
CA ILE A 47 14.99 3.42 4.05
C ILE A 47 14.14 3.23 2.78
N THR A 48 14.34 2.13 2.03
CA THR A 48 13.59 1.82 0.80
C THR A 48 12.07 1.86 1.04
N ILE A 49 11.59 1.18 2.09
CA ILE A 49 10.16 1.12 2.43
C ILE A 49 9.60 2.50 2.85
N PRO A 50 10.22 3.25 3.79
CA PRO A 50 9.83 4.63 4.07
C PRO A 50 9.70 5.51 2.82
N VAL A 51 10.67 5.47 1.92
CA VAL A 51 10.64 6.28 0.69
C VAL A 51 9.48 5.86 -0.22
N TYR A 52 9.27 4.56 -0.40
CA TYR A 52 8.16 4.05 -1.20
C TYR A 52 6.80 4.50 -0.64
N VAL A 53 6.58 4.36 0.66
CA VAL A 53 5.33 4.77 1.32
C VAL A 53 5.09 6.27 1.16
N VAL A 54 6.13 7.11 1.26
CA VAL A 54 6.01 8.56 1.04
C VAL A 54 5.57 8.85 -0.38
N LEU A 55 6.24 8.28 -1.39
CA LEU A 55 5.91 8.51 -2.79
C LEU A 55 4.47 8.10 -3.11
N LEU A 56 4.07 6.93 -2.63
CA LEU A 56 2.76 6.36 -2.86
C LEU A 56 1.66 7.17 -2.16
N THR A 57 1.93 7.68 -0.96
CA THR A 57 1.02 8.58 -0.25
C THR A 57 0.86 9.92 -0.97
N LEU A 58 1.94 10.50 -1.49
CA LEU A 58 1.87 11.76 -2.26
C LEU A 58 1.11 11.58 -3.58
N PHE A 59 1.27 10.44 -4.23
CA PHE A 59 0.49 10.10 -5.42
C PHE A 59 -1.00 9.98 -5.07
N TYR A 60 -1.34 9.20 -4.03
CA TYR A 60 -2.70 9.06 -3.53
C TYR A 60 -3.35 10.42 -3.20
N ASP A 61 -2.63 11.27 -2.47
CA ASP A 61 -3.03 12.63 -2.14
C ASP A 61 -3.32 13.47 -3.41
N THR A 62 -2.47 13.33 -4.43
CA THR A 62 -2.63 14.01 -5.73
C THR A 62 -3.88 13.53 -6.45
N VAL A 63 -4.17 12.24 -6.45
CA VAL A 63 -5.38 11.69 -7.09
C VAL A 63 -6.64 12.21 -6.40
N ILE A 64 -6.65 12.33 -5.07
CA ILE A 64 -7.76 12.96 -4.33
C ILE A 64 -7.98 14.40 -4.83
N GLN A 65 -6.91 15.18 -4.96
CA GLN A 65 -7.03 16.58 -5.42
C GLN A 65 -7.59 16.69 -6.83
N ILE A 66 -7.10 15.85 -7.74
CA ILE A 66 -7.49 15.91 -9.16
C ILE A 66 -8.94 15.47 -9.33
N THR A 67 -9.35 14.43 -8.61
CA THR A 67 -10.67 13.81 -8.79
C THR A 67 -11.77 14.46 -7.96
N GLY A 68 -11.43 15.08 -6.83
CA GLY A 68 -12.40 15.55 -5.83
C GLY A 68 -13.19 14.42 -5.15
N ALA A 69 -12.80 13.15 -5.37
CA ALA A 69 -13.45 12.01 -4.77
C ALA A 69 -13.07 11.84 -3.29
N SER A 70 -13.88 11.08 -2.55
CA SER A 70 -13.56 10.76 -1.16
C SER A 70 -12.26 9.97 -1.04
N ALA A 71 -11.53 10.17 0.05
CA ALA A 71 -10.30 9.45 0.36
C ALA A 71 -10.47 7.92 0.23
N MET A 72 -11.53 7.37 0.84
CA MET A 72 -11.83 5.94 0.75
C MET A 72 -12.11 5.49 -0.69
N THR A 73 -12.86 6.28 -1.48
CA THR A 73 -13.11 5.95 -2.89
C THR A 73 -11.81 5.86 -3.67
N VAL A 74 -10.93 6.85 -3.55
CA VAL A 74 -9.63 6.85 -4.23
C VAL A 74 -8.77 5.67 -3.77
N ALA A 75 -8.72 5.40 -2.46
CA ALA A 75 -7.93 4.30 -1.92
C ALA A 75 -8.39 2.94 -2.47
N MET A 76 -9.70 2.69 -2.53
CA MET A 76 -10.23 1.44 -3.08
C MET A 76 -10.00 1.32 -4.59
N VAL A 77 -10.12 2.41 -5.33
CA VAL A 77 -9.81 2.41 -6.77
C VAL A 77 -8.34 2.07 -6.99
N LEU A 78 -7.42 2.68 -6.23
CA LEU A 78 -5.99 2.40 -6.34
C LEU A 78 -5.65 0.96 -5.92
N GLY A 79 -6.21 0.47 -4.82
CA GLY A 79 -5.97 -0.91 -4.37
C GLY A 79 -6.50 -1.96 -5.34
N VAL A 80 -7.72 -1.80 -5.86
CA VAL A 80 -8.25 -2.72 -6.88
C VAL A 80 -7.43 -2.62 -8.17
N SER A 81 -7.01 -1.41 -8.57
CA SER A 81 -6.16 -1.24 -9.75
C SER A 81 -4.80 -1.93 -9.60
N GLU A 82 -4.18 -1.82 -8.42
CA GLU A 82 -2.92 -2.49 -8.09
C GLU A 82 -3.08 -4.01 -8.15
N ILE A 83 -4.13 -4.56 -7.54
CA ILE A 83 -4.44 -6.01 -7.58
C ILE A 83 -4.63 -6.52 -9.02
N MET A 84 -5.31 -5.74 -9.86
CA MET A 84 -5.46 -6.09 -11.27
C MET A 84 -4.11 -6.08 -12.00
N ALA A 85 -3.23 -5.12 -11.69
CA ALA A 85 -1.93 -4.95 -12.32
C ALA A 85 -0.86 -5.94 -11.81
N THR A 86 -1.00 -6.46 -10.60
CA THR A 86 -0.04 -7.41 -10.02
C THR A 86 -0.66 -8.79 -9.91
N GLU A 87 -1.56 -9.01 -8.96
CA GLU A 87 -2.02 -10.33 -8.53
C GLU A 87 -2.75 -11.08 -9.64
N VAL A 88 -3.67 -10.41 -10.34
CA VAL A 88 -4.43 -11.03 -11.43
C VAL A 88 -3.52 -11.37 -12.61
N LEU A 89 -2.64 -10.45 -13.00
CA LEU A 89 -1.69 -10.68 -14.09
C LEU A 89 -0.68 -11.77 -13.73
N PHE A 90 -0.23 -11.86 -12.48
CA PHE A 90 0.67 -12.90 -12.01
C PHE A 90 0.02 -14.29 -12.03
N VAL A 91 -1.25 -14.40 -11.64
CA VAL A 91 -1.99 -15.67 -11.76
C VAL A 91 -2.18 -16.05 -13.24
N MET A 92 -2.58 -15.09 -14.08
CA MET A 92 -2.92 -15.37 -15.48
C MET A 92 -1.71 -15.64 -16.36
N VAL A 93 -0.58 -14.98 -16.10
CA VAL A 93 0.57 -14.93 -17.02
C VAL A 93 1.82 -15.54 -16.40
N ALA A 94 2.11 -15.25 -15.13
CA ALA A 94 3.34 -15.69 -14.47
C ALA A 94 3.22 -17.07 -13.79
N GLY A 95 2.01 -17.64 -13.70
CA GLY A 95 1.77 -18.93 -13.07
C GLY A 95 1.81 -18.90 -11.54
N THR A 96 1.59 -17.74 -10.93
CA THR A 96 1.54 -17.61 -9.47
C THR A 96 0.39 -18.43 -8.89
N VAL A 97 0.65 -19.08 -7.76
CA VAL A 97 -0.35 -19.88 -7.04
C VAL A 97 -1.50 -18.96 -6.60
N PHE A 98 -2.73 -19.32 -6.97
CA PHE A 98 -3.92 -18.52 -6.71
C PHE A 98 -4.11 -18.17 -5.22
N THR A 99 -3.81 -19.10 -4.31
CA THR A 99 -3.90 -18.84 -2.87
C THR A 99 -2.91 -17.78 -2.40
N THR A 100 -1.70 -17.75 -2.96
CA THR A 100 -0.72 -16.70 -2.68
C THR A 100 -1.25 -15.36 -3.15
N ALA A 101 -1.74 -15.28 -4.40
CA ALA A 101 -2.31 -14.06 -4.97
C ALA A 101 -3.52 -13.52 -4.18
N LEU A 102 -4.35 -14.40 -3.62
CA LEU A 102 -5.46 -14.00 -2.75
C LEU A 102 -4.98 -13.37 -1.44
N ILE A 103 -3.93 -13.93 -0.83
CA ILE A 103 -3.38 -13.42 0.43
C ILE A 103 -2.75 -12.04 0.19
N THR A 104 -1.91 -11.92 -0.84
CA THR A 104 -1.26 -10.65 -1.21
C THR A 104 -2.29 -9.59 -1.61
N ALA A 105 -3.34 -9.94 -2.35
CA ALA A 105 -4.47 -9.05 -2.65
C ALA A 105 -5.20 -8.58 -1.38
N GLY A 106 -5.47 -9.49 -0.44
CA GLY A 106 -6.12 -9.15 0.83
C GLY A 106 -5.29 -8.20 1.69
N LEU A 107 -3.96 -8.43 1.75
CA LEU A 107 -3.03 -7.53 2.39
C LEU A 107 -3.02 -6.17 1.69
N ASN A 108 -2.95 -6.14 0.35
CA ASN A 108 -2.99 -4.90 -0.41
C ASN A 108 -4.24 -4.06 -0.07
N LEU A 109 -5.42 -4.68 -0.07
CA LEU A 109 -6.67 -4.02 0.34
C LEU A 109 -6.61 -3.48 1.77
N LEU A 110 -5.95 -4.18 2.69
CA LEU A 110 -5.79 -3.71 4.07
C LEU A 110 -4.99 -2.40 4.14
N PHE A 111 -3.87 -2.29 3.41
CA PHE A 111 -3.06 -1.07 3.35
C PHE A 111 -3.85 0.10 2.76
N TRP A 112 -4.58 -0.13 1.67
CA TRP A 112 -5.41 0.90 1.05
C TRP A 112 -6.60 1.30 1.93
N TRP A 113 -7.27 0.34 2.56
CA TRP A 113 -8.36 0.61 3.48
C TRP A 113 -7.91 1.43 4.69
N ALA A 114 -6.74 1.10 5.26
CA ALA A 114 -6.13 1.88 6.33
C ALA A 114 -5.81 3.31 5.87
N SER A 115 -5.27 3.46 4.67
CA SER A 115 -4.98 4.76 4.05
C SER A 115 -6.24 5.61 3.87
N GLY A 116 -7.30 5.04 3.29
CA GLY A 116 -8.60 5.71 3.13
C GLY A 116 -9.21 6.15 4.46
N THR A 117 -9.18 5.26 5.45
CA THR A 117 -9.72 5.51 6.79
C THR A 117 -8.96 6.61 7.52
N VAL A 118 -7.63 6.53 7.58
CA VAL A 118 -6.80 7.49 8.32
C VAL A 118 -6.81 8.84 7.62
N TYR A 119 -6.68 8.87 6.29
CA TYR A 119 -6.74 10.12 5.55
C TYR A 119 -8.09 10.83 5.77
N GLY A 120 -9.21 10.10 5.66
CA GLY A 120 -10.55 10.66 5.89
C GLY A 120 -10.69 11.26 7.30
N LYS A 121 -10.38 10.48 8.34
CA LYS A 121 -10.48 10.91 9.74
C LYS A 121 -9.60 12.11 10.09
N LEU A 122 -8.44 12.26 9.44
CA LEU A 122 -7.50 13.34 9.72
C LEU A 122 -7.72 14.57 8.85
N SER A 123 -8.56 14.45 7.82
CA SER A 123 -9.03 15.56 6.98
C SER A 123 -10.25 16.28 7.56
N GLU A 124 -10.92 15.66 8.54
CA GLU A 124 -11.89 16.27 9.46
C GLU A 124 -11.17 17.07 10.56
#